data_AF-A0A2G9M2V0-F1
#
_entry.id   AF-A0A2G9M2V0-F1
#
_cell.length_a   1.000
_cell.length_b   1.000
_cell.length_c   1.000
_cell.angle_alpha   90.00
_cell.angle_beta   90.00
_cell.angle_gamma   90.00
#
_symmetry.space_group_name_H-M   'P 1'
#
loop_
_entity.id
_entity.type
_entity.pdbx_description
1 polymer ?
#
loop_
_entity_poly.entity_id
_entity_poly.type
_entity_poly.pdbx_seq_one_letter_code
_entity_poly.pdbx_strand_id
1 'polypeptide(L)'
;MGIIGGTVTLDESLLKNVQRIRVKTPYGSPSAAPISGEIGKKGVIILPRHGDSHTLNPTNVKYRANIWTMKELGVRQIFAVNAVGSLKEEFRPGDIVFPDQFIDFTKFRKSTFYDSRKVCHISSADPFCPDLRKILI
;
A
#
# COMPACT_ATOMS: atom_id res chain seq x y z
N MET A 1 -3.51 -10.85 4.59
CA MET A 1 -3.99 -9.59 3.98
C MET A 1 -2.97 -8.50 4.28
N GLY A 2 -2.71 -7.57 3.37
CA GLY A 2 -1.80 -6.45 3.61
C GLY A 2 -2.55 -5.12 3.59
N ILE A 3 -2.14 -4.18 4.43
CA ILE A 3 -2.69 -2.83 4.47
C ILE A 3 -1.54 -1.81 4.41
N ILE A 4 -1.61 -0.86 3.48
CA ILE A 4 -0.65 0.23 3.36
C ILE A 4 -1.37 1.55 3.64
N GLY A 5 -1.11 2.13 4.81
CA GLY A 5 -1.74 3.37 5.28
C GLY A 5 -0.83 4.59 5.13
N GLY A 6 -1.43 5.73 4.81
CA GLY A 6 -0.76 7.04 4.75
C GLY A 6 -0.76 7.76 6.10
N THR A 7 -1.32 8.96 6.13
CA THR A 7 -1.56 9.80 7.33
C THR A 7 -2.56 9.17 8.30
N VAL A 8 -3.49 8.38 7.77
CA VAL A 8 -4.35 7.51 8.58
C VAL A 8 -3.51 6.29 8.95
N THR A 9 -2.89 6.34 10.12
CA THR A 9 -2.33 5.16 10.77
C THR A 9 -3.49 4.24 11.15
N LEU A 10 -3.40 2.97 10.75
CA LEU A 10 -4.30 1.97 11.33
C LEU A 10 -3.97 1.85 12.80
N ASP A 11 -5.01 1.90 13.62
CA ASP A 11 -4.89 1.68 15.05
C ASP A 11 -4.44 0.23 15.29
N GLU A 12 -3.21 0.07 15.80
CA GLU A 12 -2.64 -1.23 16.17
C GLU A 12 -3.50 -1.95 17.22
N SER A 13 -4.34 -1.22 17.99
CA SER A 13 -5.26 -1.79 18.97
C SER A 13 -6.29 -2.75 18.37
N LEU A 14 -6.54 -2.64 17.06
CA LEU A 14 -7.44 -3.53 16.33
C LEU A 14 -6.84 -4.91 16.04
N LEU A 15 -5.52 -5.07 16.26
CA LEU A 15 -4.80 -6.31 16.00
C LEU A 15 -4.56 -7.12 17.27
N LYS A 16 -4.64 -8.44 17.13
CA LYS A 16 -4.12 -9.40 18.12
C LYS A 16 -2.74 -9.91 17.67
N ASN A 17 -1.96 -10.43 18.63
CA ASN A 17 -0.65 -11.06 18.37
C ASN A 17 0.31 -10.16 17.59
N VAL A 18 0.37 -8.88 17.98
CA VAL A 18 1.12 -7.85 17.25
C VAL A 18 2.63 -8.09 17.34
N GLN A 19 3.30 -8.10 16.19
CA GLN A 19 4.76 -8.17 16.10
C GLN A 19 5.30 -7.29 14.97
N ARG A 20 6.40 -6.58 15.23
CA ARG A 20 7.16 -5.88 14.18
C ARG A 20 8.18 -6.82 13.54
N ILE A 21 8.16 -6.90 12.22
CA ILE A 21 9.00 -7.79 11.43
C ILE A 21 10.10 -6.98 10.77
N ARG A 22 11.34 -7.48 10.78
CA ARG A 22 12.43 -6.91 9.99
C ARG A 22 12.57 -7.67 8.68
N VAL A 23 12.35 -6.98 7.56
CA VAL A 23 12.49 -7.54 6.22
C VAL A 23 13.56 -6.78 5.45
N LYS A 24 14.47 -7.51 4.80
CA LYS A 24 15.41 -6.94 3.83
C LYS A 24 14.85 -7.19 2.43
N THR A 25 14.89 -6.18 1.56
CA THR A 25 14.49 -6.33 0.16
C THR A 25 15.64 -5.99 -0.77
N PRO A 26 15.64 -6.48 -2.02
CA PRO A 26 16.59 -6.05 -3.06
C PRO A 26 16.54 -4.53 -3.35
N TYR A 27 15.49 -3.83 -2.91
CA TYR A 27 15.26 -2.40 -3.13
C TYR A 27 15.56 -1.54 -1.89
N GLY A 28 16.25 -2.11 -0.90
CA GLY A 28 16.55 -1.48 0.38
C GLY A 28 15.49 -1.77 1.45
N SER A 29 15.53 -1.01 2.54
CA SER A 29 14.55 -1.13 3.61
C SER A 29 13.18 -0.59 3.18
N PRO A 30 12.07 -1.19 3.66
CA PRO A 30 10.74 -0.59 3.53
C PRO A 30 10.67 0.75 4.30
N SER A 31 9.58 1.50 4.07
CA SER A 31 9.32 2.79 4.72
C SER A 31 9.34 2.71 6.26
N ALA A 32 8.90 1.58 6.82
CA ALA A 32 8.90 1.25 8.24
C ALA A 32 8.98 -0.29 8.40
N ALA A 33 9.21 -0.77 9.62
CA ALA A 33 9.08 -2.19 9.92
C ALA A 33 7.61 -2.63 9.78
N PRO A 34 7.28 -3.63 8.93
CA PRO A 34 5.93 -4.16 8.85
C PRO A 34 5.44 -4.65 10.21
N ILE A 35 4.17 -4.40 10.49
CA ILE A 35 3.49 -4.86 11.70
C ILE A 35 2.61 -6.03 11.30
N SER A 36 2.91 -7.22 11.81
CA SER A 36 2.03 -8.38 11.70
C SER A 36 1.07 -8.45 12.88
N GLY A 37 -0.11 -8.99 12.63
CA GLY A 37 -1.09 -9.31 13.65
C GLY A 37 -2.29 -10.03 13.04
N GLU A 38 -3.36 -10.13 13.80
CA GLU A 38 -4.55 -10.87 13.42
C GLU A 38 -5.83 -10.05 13.68
N ILE A 39 -6.75 -10.09 12.71
CA ILE A 39 -8.13 -9.62 12.88
C ILE A 39 -9.03 -10.85 12.79
N GLY A 40 -9.64 -11.22 13.92
CA GLY A 40 -10.33 -12.51 14.03
C GLY A 40 -9.35 -13.67 13.83
N LYS A 41 -9.57 -14.51 12.80
CA LYS A 41 -8.66 -15.62 12.42
C LYS A 41 -7.79 -15.28 11.19
N LYS A 42 -7.81 -14.03 10.72
CA LYS A 42 -7.11 -13.63 9.49
C LYS A 42 -5.82 -12.90 9.84
N GLY A 43 -4.70 -13.41 9.32
CA GLY A 43 -3.40 -12.72 9.40
C GLY A 43 -3.38 -11.44 8.57
N VAL A 44 -2.89 -10.37 9.17
CA VAL A 44 -2.80 -9.01 8.60
C VAL A 44 -1.37 -8.50 8.74
N ILE A 45 -0.87 -7.89 7.68
CA ILE A 45 0.37 -7.11 7.67
C ILE A 45 0.02 -5.65 7.42
N ILE A 46 0.44 -4.76 8.32
CA ILE A 46 0.28 -3.31 8.17
C ILE A 46 1.64 -2.70 7.89
N LEU A 47 1.69 -1.77 6.93
CA LEU A 47 2.90 -1.04 6.59
C LEU A 47 2.63 0.48 6.48
N PRO A 48 3.20 1.29 7.39
CA PRO A 48 3.17 2.74 7.29
C PRO A 48 3.85 3.24 6.01
N ARG A 49 3.11 3.89 5.12
CA ARG A 49 3.61 4.39 3.82
C ARG A 49 4.69 5.45 4.02
N HIS A 50 4.49 6.36 4.98
CA HIS A 50 5.35 7.52 5.23
C HIS A 50 6.42 7.27 6.31
N GLY A 51 6.57 6.01 6.75
CA GLY A 51 7.42 5.64 7.88
C GLY A 51 6.72 5.87 9.22
N ASP A 52 7.29 5.34 10.30
CA ASP A 52 6.71 5.41 11.66
C ASP A 52 6.56 6.85 12.17
N SER A 53 7.48 7.74 11.79
CA SER A 53 7.47 9.16 12.18
C SER A 53 6.88 10.08 11.12
N HIS A 54 6.21 9.54 10.09
CA HIS A 54 5.59 10.31 9.00
C HIS A 54 6.55 11.29 8.26
N THR A 55 7.84 10.96 8.17
CA THR A 55 8.87 11.86 7.62
C THR A 55 9.10 11.70 6.12
N LEU A 56 8.66 10.60 5.51
CA LEU A 56 8.85 10.37 4.08
C LEU A 56 7.77 11.10 3.29
N ASN A 57 8.15 12.14 2.54
CA ASN A 57 7.23 12.77 1.59
C ASN A 57 6.82 11.79 0.46
N PRO A 58 5.69 12.02 -0.25
CA PRO A 58 5.17 11.10 -1.26
C PRO A 58 6.14 10.73 -2.39
N THR A 59 7.09 11.60 -2.74
CA THR A 59 8.10 11.31 -3.77
C THR A 59 9.15 10.31 -3.27
N ASN A 60 9.48 10.37 -1.98
CA ASN A 60 10.55 9.59 -1.37
C ASN A 60 10.09 8.28 -0.70
N VAL A 61 8.78 8.00 -0.70
CA VAL A 61 8.22 6.73 -0.23
C VAL A 61 8.90 5.55 -0.95
N LYS A 62 9.24 4.51 -0.19
CA LYS A 62 9.98 3.34 -0.68
C LYS A 62 9.06 2.31 -1.34
N TYR A 63 8.27 2.71 -2.34
CA TYR A 63 7.21 1.89 -2.96
C TYR A 63 7.66 0.47 -3.35
N ARG A 64 8.81 0.33 -4.01
CA ARG A 64 9.34 -0.98 -4.42
C ARG A 64 9.67 -1.87 -3.22
N ALA A 65 10.37 -1.32 -2.21
CA ALA A 65 10.68 -2.07 -1.00
C ALA A 65 9.40 -2.44 -0.23
N ASN A 66 8.41 -1.53 -0.17
CA ASN A 66 7.14 -1.77 0.49
C ASN A 66 6.34 -2.91 -0.16
N ILE A 67 6.15 -2.86 -1.48
CA ILE A 67 5.42 -3.90 -2.21
C ILE A 67 6.19 -5.22 -2.23
N TRP A 68 7.52 -5.19 -2.35
CA TRP A 68 8.34 -6.40 -2.23
C TRP A 68 8.20 -7.03 -0.84
N THR A 69 8.22 -6.22 0.21
CA THR A 69 8.05 -6.68 1.60
C THR A 69 6.71 -7.38 1.79
N MET A 70 5.62 -6.83 1.25
CA MET A 70 4.31 -7.49 1.27
C MET A 70 4.37 -8.85 0.58
N LYS A 71 5.02 -8.94 -0.59
CA LYS A 71 5.19 -10.20 -1.33
C LYS A 71 5.98 -11.24 -0.52
N GLU A 72 7.12 -10.86 0.07
CA GLU A 72 7.96 -11.75 0.89
C GLU A 72 7.22 -12.30 2.11
N LEU A 73 6.34 -11.48 2.72
CA LEU A 73 5.50 -11.88 3.85
C LEU A 73 4.24 -12.65 3.44
N GLY A 74 4.14 -13.09 2.17
CA GLY A 74 3.04 -13.92 1.68
C GLY A 74 1.71 -13.17 1.50
N VAL A 75 1.73 -11.83 1.48
CA VAL A 75 0.52 -11.04 1.23
C VAL A 75 0.06 -11.24 -0.22
N ARG A 76 -1.19 -11.69 -0.38
CA ARG A 76 -1.83 -11.89 -1.69
C ARG A 76 -2.76 -10.75 -2.12
N GLN A 77 -3.18 -9.91 -1.18
CA GLN A 77 -4.17 -8.85 -1.37
C GLN A 77 -3.75 -7.64 -0.54
N ILE A 78 -3.64 -6.48 -1.17
CA ILE A 78 -3.22 -5.23 -0.54
C ILE A 78 -4.37 -4.23 -0.59
N PHE A 79 -4.74 -3.71 0.57
CA PHE A 79 -5.64 -2.57 0.71
C PHE A 79 -4.77 -1.32 0.95
N ALA A 80 -4.88 -0.32 0.09
CA ALA A 80 -4.15 0.93 0.24
C ALA A 80 -5.12 2.03 0.69
N VAL A 81 -4.78 2.73 1.78
CA VAL A 81 -5.59 3.84 2.31
C VAL A 81 -4.92 5.16 1.99
N ASN A 82 -5.67 6.09 1.40
CA ASN A 82 -5.15 7.34 0.88
C ASN A 82 -6.08 8.48 1.27
N ALA A 83 -5.52 9.55 1.85
CA ALA A 83 -6.20 10.83 1.91
C ALA A 83 -6.12 11.51 0.54
N VAL A 84 -7.24 12.03 0.06
CA VAL A 84 -7.36 12.66 -1.27
C VAL A 84 -8.25 13.90 -1.19
N GLY A 85 -8.13 14.79 -2.18
CA GLY A 85 -9.07 15.88 -2.40
C GLY A 85 -10.05 15.53 -3.51
N SER A 86 -11.33 15.87 -3.33
CA SER A 86 -12.33 15.71 -4.39
C SER A 86 -12.13 16.72 -5.51
N LEU A 87 -12.42 16.30 -6.74
CA LEU A 87 -12.54 17.16 -7.93
C LEU A 87 -13.99 17.21 -8.45
N LYS A 88 -14.95 16.70 -7.67
CA LYS A 88 -16.38 16.70 -7.99
C LYS A 88 -17.20 17.14 -6.78
N GLU A 89 -18.22 17.96 -7.01
CA GLU A 89 -19.07 18.51 -5.93
C GLU A 89 -19.86 17.41 -5.18
N GLU A 90 -20.16 16.29 -5.83
CA GLU A 90 -20.91 15.17 -5.25
C GLU A 90 -20.16 14.43 -4.13
N PHE A 91 -18.82 14.49 -4.11
CA PHE A 91 -18.01 13.87 -3.05
C PHE A 91 -17.58 14.91 -2.02
N ARG A 92 -18.03 14.72 -0.79
CA ARG A 92 -17.82 15.61 0.35
C ARG A 92 -16.70 15.11 1.26
N PRO A 93 -16.07 15.98 2.07
CA PRO A 93 -15.14 15.53 3.11
C PRO A 93 -15.80 14.47 4.02
N GLY A 94 -15.10 13.34 4.20
CA GLY A 94 -15.60 12.19 4.95
C GLY A 94 -16.10 11.03 4.08
N ASP A 95 -16.42 11.30 2.81
CA ASP A 95 -16.81 10.24 1.87
C ASP A 95 -15.64 9.29 1.58
N ILE A 96 -15.97 8.01 1.43
CA ILE A 96 -15.02 6.96 1.04
C ILE A 96 -15.29 6.60 -0.41
N VAL A 97 -14.22 6.63 -1.22
CA VAL A 97 -14.29 6.27 -2.64
C VAL A 97 -13.38 5.08 -2.90
N PHE A 98 -13.88 4.11 -3.66
CA PHE A 98 -13.10 3.02 -4.20
C PHE A 98 -12.84 3.28 -5.69
N PRO A 99 -11.70 3.89 -6.09
CA PRO A 99 -11.41 4.20 -7.50
C PRO A 99 -11.07 2.95 -8.31
N ASP A 100 -11.58 2.84 -9.53
CA ASP A 100 -11.25 1.80 -10.53
C ASP A 100 -10.21 2.26 -11.56
N GLN A 101 -9.89 3.54 -11.60
CA GLN A 101 -8.99 4.14 -12.57
C GLN A 101 -8.05 5.15 -11.91
N PHE A 102 -6.96 5.46 -12.61
CA PHE A 102 -6.07 6.55 -12.25
C PHE A 102 -5.43 7.18 -13.48
N ILE A 103 -4.94 8.40 -13.33
CA ILE A 103 -3.99 9.03 -14.26
C ILE A 103 -2.71 9.31 -13.49
N ASP A 104 -1.57 8.82 -13.99
CA ASP A 104 -0.28 8.99 -13.33
C ASP A 104 0.45 10.24 -13.84
N PHE A 105 0.46 11.28 -13.01
CA PHE A 105 1.25 12.50 -13.25
C PHE A 105 2.58 12.52 -12.47
N THR A 106 3.00 11.40 -11.88
CA THR A 106 4.25 11.32 -11.12
C THR A 106 5.47 11.31 -12.06
N LYS A 107 6.58 11.92 -11.63
CA LYS A 107 7.76 12.13 -12.51
C LYS A 107 9.04 11.45 -12.06
N PHE A 108 9.28 11.37 -10.75
CA PHE A 108 10.61 11.02 -10.21
C PHE A 108 10.65 9.65 -9.53
N ARG A 109 9.54 8.92 -9.50
CA ARG A 109 9.41 7.66 -8.78
C ARG A 109 9.91 6.49 -9.63
N LYS A 110 10.57 5.52 -9.00
CA LYS A 110 10.83 4.22 -9.63
C LYS A 110 9.55 3.40 -9.60
N SER A 111 8.92 3.21 -10.76
CA SER A 111 7.60 2.59 -10.94
C SER A 111 7.62 1.12 -11.36
N THR A 112 8.80 0.52 -11.56
CA THR A 112 8.94 -0.89 -11.99
C THR A 112 9.97 -1.66 -11.17
N PHE A 113 9.74 -2.97 -11.07
CA PHE A 113 10.70 -3.95 -10.57
C PHE A 113 11.65 -4.49 -11.65
N TYR A 114 11.30 -4.25 -12.92
CA TYR A 114 12.04 -4.72 -14.09
C TYR A 114 12.97 -3.59 -14.58
N ASP A 115 13.96 -3.24 -13.77
CA ASP A 115 14.92 -2.15 -14.01
C ASP A 115 16.31 -2.63 -14.45
N SER A 116 16.42 -3.89 -14.86
CA SER A 116 17.65 -4.53 -15.35
C SER A 116 17.46 -5.11 -16.76
N ARG A 117 18.05 -6.28 -17.07
CA ARG A 117 18.07 -6.84 -18.43
C ARG A 117 16.73 -7.43 -18.89
N LYS A 118 15.76 -7.62 -17.98
CA LYS A 118 14.44 -8.18 -18.31
C LYS A 118 13.43 -7.05 -18.51
N VAL A 119 12.77 -7.05 -19.65
CA VAL A 119 11.65 -6.15 -19.96
C VAL A 119 10.33 -6.85 -19.64
N CYS A 120 9.38 -6.12 -19.04
CA CYS A 120 8.04 -6.61 -18.76
C CYS A 120 7.03 -5.48 -18.97
N HIS A 121 5.97 -5.77 -19.73
CA HIS A 121 4.86 -4.86 -19.96
C HIS A 121 3.63 -5.43 -19.27
N ILE A 122 3.21 -4.78 -18.19
CA ILE A 122 2.00 -5.14 -17.45
C ILE A 122 0.90 -4.18 -17.92
N SER A 123 -0.25 -4.73 -18.30
CA SER A 123 -1.42 -3.91 -18.64
C SER A 123 -1.89 -3.16 -17.40
N SER A 124 -2.17 -1.87 -17.56
CA SER A 124 -2.81 -1.01 -16.56
C SER A 124 -4.19 -0.54 -17.02
N ALA A 125 -4.80 -1.25 -17.98
CA ALA A 125 -6.16 -0.93 -18.45
C ALA A 125 -7.17 -1.02 -17.29
N ASP A 126 -7.05 -2.07 -16.46
CA ASP A 126 -7.80 -2.27 -15.22
C ASP A 126 -6.82 -2.36 -14.04
N PRO A 127 -6.39 -1.21 -13.47
CA PRO A 127 -5.27 -1.17 -12.56
C PRO A 127 -5.56 -1.71 -11.15
N PHE A 128 -6.83 -1.94 -10.81
CA PHE A 128 -7.25 -2.46 -9.51
C PHE A 128 -7.90 -3.83 -9.66
N CYS A 129 -7.71 -4.70 -8.65
CA CYS A 129 -8.27 -6.05 -8.68
C CYS A 129 -9.82 -6.01 -8.62
N PRO A 130 -10.53 -6.53 -9.63
CA PRO A 130 -11.99 -6.48 -9.67
C PRO A 130 -12.62 -7.29 -8.54
N ASP A 131 -12.01 -8.40 -8.12
CA ASP A 131 -12.52 -9.22 -7.02
C ASP A 131 -12.42 -8.51 -5.67
N LEU A 132 -11.36 -7.73 -5.43
CA LEU A 132 -11.26 -6.90 -4.23
C LEU A 132 -12.30 -5.78 -4.24
N ARG A 133 -12.54 -5.17 -5.40
CA ARG A 133 -13.54 -4.11 -5.53
C ARG A 133 -14.95 -4.61 -5.23
N LYS A 134 -15.33 -5.79 -5.74
CA LYS A 134 -16.63 -6.43 -5.46
C LYS A 134 -16.86 -6.74 -3.97
N ILE A 135 -15.80 -6.83 -3.17
CA ILE A 135 -15.91 -7.04 -1.71
C ILE A 135 -16.18 -5.71 -0.99
N LEU A 136 -15.76 -4.58 -1.58
CA LEU A 136 -15.79 -3.25 -0.97
C LEU A 136 -17.01 -2.41 -1.35
N ILE A 137 -17.66 -2.73 -2.47
CA ILE A 137 -18.82 -2.04 -3.07
C ILE A 137 -19.99 -3.03 -3.08
#